data_AF-A0A4P6ZG58-F1
#
_entry.id   AF-A0A4P6ZG58-F1
#
_cell.length_a   1.000
_cell.length_b   1.000
_cell.length_c   1.000
_cell.angle_alpha   90.00
_cell.angle_beta   90.00
_cell.angle_gamma   90.00
#
_symmetry.space_group_name_H-M   'P 1'
#
loop_
_entity.id
_entity.type
_entity.pdbx_description
1 polymer ?
#
loop_
_entity_poly.entity_id
_entity_poly.type
_entity_poly.pdbx_seq_one_letter_code
_entity_poly.pdbx_strand_id
1 'polypeptide(L)'
;MKKEITFKELKDSGYTHKTINQEIQANLIARIKAKEPVFEGLWGYEDTVVPQLKKAILAGHHINLLGLRGQAKTKIARSMVNLLDEYMPVVKGSEINDSPFQPISKYARDLIEEHGDETMISWVHRSDRFFEKLATPDVNVADLIGDIDPIKAATLKLPYSDERVLHYGMIPRANRCIFVLNELPDLQARIQVALFNILQEGDIQIRGFQLRMPLDIQFVFTANPEDYTNRGSIVTPLKDRIGSQIFTHYPKTIALARQITEQEALISKEDKAQIQVPGLAKDLLEEVAFAARDSEYVDAKSGVSARLTISAMENLMAAAKLRLIESDAEKTTVRLLDFLSVIPSVTGKIELVYEGEQEGADHVAKILIDKAVMTQFEMIFPRIPKLEKEGIKAPYTDVIKWFNKNSLELNFDDTDQEFYAKLNSVKPLSEIIGEYADQLSPEDQNFCKELILWALTINNKLDKSENEKAFTFDSAGIGKYYSS
;
A
#
# COMPACT_ATOMS: atom_id res chain seq x y z
N MET A 1 -28.12 4.77 -13.61
CA MET A 1 -28.25 6.24 -13.46
C MET A 1 -29.60 6.55 -12.86
N LYS A 2 -29.65 7.41 -11.85
CA LYS A 2 -30.90 7.84 -11.20
C LYS A 2 -31.65 8.81 -12.13
N LYS A 3 -32.97 8.72 -12.18
CA LYS A 3 -33.81 9.56 -13.05
C LYS A 3 -33.65 11.04 -12.67
N GLU A 4 -33.51 11.90 -13.67
CA GLU A 4 -33.56 13.35 -13.47
C GLU A 4 -34.94 13.79 -13.00
N ILE A 5 -34.99 14.77 -12.11
CA ILE A 5 -36.22 15.27 -11.49
C ILE A 5 -36.21 16.80 -11.45
N THR A 6 -37.35 17.42 -11.20
CA THR A 6 -37.41 18.86 -10.97
C THR A 6 -37.02 19.22 -9.54
N PHE A 7 -36.68 20.48 -9.31
CA PHE A 7 -36.37 20.96 -7.96
C PHE A 7 -37.57 20.81 -7.01
N LYS A 8 -38.79 20.97 -7.53
CA LYS A 8 -40.02 20.69 -6.78
C LYS A 8 -40.11 19.25 -6.31
N GLU A 9 -39.92 18.30 -7.23
CA GLU A 9 -39.94 16.86 -6.91
C GLU A 9 -38.85 16.52 -5.87
N LEU A 10 -37.69 17.18 -5.92
CA LEU A 10 -36.64 17.01 -4.92
C LEU A 10 -37.08 17.50 -3.54
N LYS A 11 -37.73 18.68 -3.45
CA LYS A 11 -38.29 19.19 -2.19
C LYS A 11 -39.37 18.27 -1.64
N ASP A 12 -40.29 17.82 -2.50
CA ASP A 12 -41.41 16.95 -2.14
C ASP A 12 -40.95 15.56 -1.67
N SER A 13 -39.76 15.11 -2.11
CA SER A 13 -39.13 13.86 -1.61
C SER A 13 -38.67 13.93 -0.15
N GLY A 14 -38.68 15.12 0.47
CA GLY A 14 -38.17 15.36 1.83
C GLY A 14 -36.64 15.46 1.90
N TYR A 15 -35.96 15.61 0.75
CA TYR A 15 -34.51 15.75 0.73
C TYR A 15 -34.07 16.96 1.55
N THR A 16 -33.15 16.73 2.49
CA THR A 16 -32.58 17.77 3.34
C THR A 16 -31.14 18.05 2.90
N HIS A 17 -30.84 19.31 2.59
CA HIS A 17 -29.48 19.72 2.27
C HIS A 17 -28.55 19.50 3.47
N LYS A 18 -27.39 18.90 3.21
CA LYS A 18 -26.31 18.67 4.17
C LYS A 18 -25.01 19.13 3.55
N THR A 19 -24.12 19.66 4.39
CA THR A 19 -22.71 19.81 3.99
C THR A 19 -22.03 18.44 3.95
N ILE A 20 -20.89 18.34 3.27
CA ILE A 20 -20.14 17.10 3.17
C ILE A 20 -19.71 16.59 4.55
N ASN A 21 -19.34 17.51 5.46
CA ASN A 21 -19.00 17.16 6.83
C ASN A 21 -20.20 16.58 7.58
N GLN A 22 -21.38 17.19 7.46
CA GLN A 22 -22.61 16.68 8.09
C GLN A 22 -23.00 15.31 7.54
N GLU A 23 -22.86 15.12 6.23
CA GLU A 23 -23.12 13.85 5.55
C GLU A 23 -22.20 12.73 6.05
N ILE A 24 -20.88 12.94 5.98
CA ILE A 24 -19.88 11.95 6.41
C ILE A 24 -20.05 11.65 7.91
N GLN A 25 -20.32 12.67 8.75
CA GLN A 25 -20.57 12.49 10.18
C GLN A 25 -21.81 11.66 10.46
N ALA A 26 -22.94 11.97 9.83
CA ALA A 26 -24.18 11.24 10.03
C ALA A 26 -24.04 9.76 9.65
N ASN A 27 -23.41 9.49 8.51
CA ASN A 27 -23.18 8.13 8.01
C ASN A 27 -22.15 7.37 8.86
N LEU A 28 -21.12 8.05 9.34
CA LEU A 28 -20.19 7.48 10.32
C LEU A 28 -20.91 7.07 11.61
N ILE A 29 -21.73 7.95 12.17
CA ILE A 29 -22.50 7.69 13.39
C ILE A 29 -23.46 6.52 13.18
N ALA A 30 -24.13 6.46 12.03
CA ALA A 30 -25.05 5.37 11.69
C ALA A 30 -24.31 4.01 11.69
N ARG A 31 -23.17 3.91 11.00
CA ARG A 31 -22.34 2.69 10.97
C ARG A 31 -21.84 2.29 12.37
N ILE A 32 -21.36 3.25 13.16
CA ILE A 32 -20.90 2.99 14.53
C ILE A 32 -22.04 2.43 15.39
N LYS A 33 -23.24 3.02 15.32
CA LYS A 33 -24.42 2.54 16.06
C LYS A 33 -24.86 1.15 15.61
N ALA A 34 -24.74 0.86 14.31
CA ALA A 34 -25.01 -0.45 13.73
C ALA A 34 -23.93 -1.51 14.05
N LYS A 35 -22.80 -1.11 14.67
CA LYS A 35 -21.62 -1.95 14.90
C LYS A 35 -21.02 -2.50 13.60
N GLU A 36 -21.19 -1.78 12.51
CA GLU A 36 -20.61 -2.12 11.21
C GLU A 36 -19.17 -1.60 11.12
N PRO A 37 -18.28 -2.32 10.39
CA PRO A 37 -16.96 -1.80 10.04
C PRO A 37 -17.07 -0.47 9.28
N VAL A 38 -16.41 0.56 9.82
CA VAL A 38 -16.39 1.89 9.18
C VAL A 38 -15.45 1.90 7.98
N PHE A 39 -14.27 1.29 8.14
CA PHE A 39 -13.25 1.20 7.12
C PHE A 39 -12.86 -0.26 6.95
N GLU A 40 -13.24 -0.85 5.82
CA GLU A 40 -12.97 -2.24 5.49
C GLU A 40 -11.59 -2.39 4.82
N GLY A 41 -10.92 -3.52 5.07
CA GLY A 41 -9.64 -3.85 4.42
C GLY A 41 -8.44 -3.00 4.86
N LEU A 42 -8.54 -2.33 6.01
CA LEU A 42 -7.46 -1.55 6.66
C LEU A 42 -6.89 -2.29 7.89
N TRP A 43 -6.22 -3.41 7.63
CA TRP A 43 -5.64 -4.26 8.67
C TRP A 43 -4.54 -3.57 9.49
N GLY A 44 -4.59 -3.72 10.81
CA GLY A 44 -3.56 -3.24 11.74
C GLY A 44 -3.72 -1.78 12.16
N TYR A 45 -4.81 -1.14 11.77
CA TYR A 45 -5.13 0.26 12.07
C TYR A 45 -6.31 0.45 13.01
N GLU A 46 -6.96 -0.63 13.44
CA GLU A 46 -8.19 -0.66 14.22
C GLU A 46 -8.05 0.10 15.55
N ASP A 47 -6.88 -0.02 16.18
CA ASP A 47 -6.58 0.58 17.49
C ASP A 47 -5.73 1.85 17.42
N THR A 48 -5.25 2.24 16.23
CA THR A 48 -4.30 3.35 16.07
C THR A 48 -4.85 4.47 15.18
N VAL A 49 -4.97 4.23 13.88
CA VAL A 49 -5.36 5.23 12.87
C VAL A 49 -6.87 5.39 12.80
N VAL A 50 -7.63 4.29 12.84
CA VAL A 50 -9.09 4.29 12.72
C VAL A 50 -9.76 5.11 13.84
N PRO A 51 -9.38 5.00 15.13
CA PRO A 51 -9.98 5.79 16.20
C PRO A 51 -9.71 7.29 16.04
N GLN A 52 -8.51 7.67 15.57
CA GLN A 52 -8.16 9.07 15.29
C GLN A 52 -8.96 9.61 14.10
N LEU A 53 -9.14 8.81 13.05
CA LEU A 53 -9.93 9.18 11.88
C LEU A 53 -11.40 9.39 12.25
N LYS A 54 -11.98 8.51 13.07
CA LYS A 54 -13.33 8.69 13.62
C LYS A 54 -13.48 10.01 14.36
N LYS A 55 -12.54 10.34 15.25
CA LYS A 55 -12.54 11.61 15.99
C LYS A 55 -12.41 12.82 15.07
N ALA A 56 -11.52 12.75 14.08
CA ALA A 56 -11.31 13.83 13.11
C ALA A 56 -12.57 14.13 12.29
N ILE A 57 -13.24 13.07 11.81
CA ILE A 57 -14.50 13.20 11.07
C ILE A 57 -15.59 13.80 11.95
N LEU A 58 -15.76 13.30 13.19
CA LEU A 58 -16.76 13.84 14.14
C LEU A 58 -16.50 15.30 14.50
N ALA A 59 -15.24 15.74 14.50
CA ALA A 59 -14.87 17.13 14.71
C ALA A 59 -15.03 18.01 13.45
N GLY A 60 -15.31 17.42 12.28
CA GLY A 60 -15.42 18.13 11.01
C GLY A 60 -14.08 18.67 10.51
N HIS A 61 -12.98 18.03 10.89
CA HIS A 61 -11.63 18.48 10.55
C HIS A 61 -11.24 18.06 9.13
N HIS A 62 -10.49 18.92 8.45
CA HIS A 62 -9.60 18.45 7.38
C HIS A 62 -8.50 17.57 7.98
N ILE A 63 -8.13 16.52 7.24
CA ILE A 63 -7.26 15.46 7.74
C ILE A 63 -5.94 15.53 7.00
N ASN A 64 -4.84 15.34 7.71
CA ASN A 64 -3.52 15.13 7.13
C ASN A 64 -2.97 13.79 7.61
N LEU A 65 -2.75 12.88 6.67
CA LEU A 65 -2.19 11.56 6.89
C LEU A 65 -0.67 11.64 6.75
N LEU A 66 0.02 11.39 7.86
CA LEU A 66 1.47 11.48 7.97
C LEU A 66 2.07 10.09 8.01
N GLY A 67 2.97 9.78 7.09
CA GLY A 67 3.74 8.54 7.15
C GLY A 67 4.56 8.29 5.91
N LEU A 68 5.40 7.25 5.96
CA LEU A 68 6.28 6.88 4.86
C LEU A 68 5.48 6.35 3.65
N ARG A 69 6.18 6.12 2.55
CA ARG A 69 5.59 5.58 1.32
C ARG A 69 5.02 4.18 1.57
N GLY A 70 3.83 3.95 1.02
CA GLY A 70 3.14 2.66 1.10
C GLY A 70 2.56 2.28 2.46
N GLN A 71 2.32 3.24 3.37
CA GLN A 71 1.56 3.02 4.62
C GLN A 71 0.03 3.21 4.43
N ALA A 72 -0.50 2.87 3.26
CA ALA A 72 -1.94 2.89 2.94
C ALA A 72 -2.67 4.25 3.11
N LYS A 73 -1.96 5.39 3.13
CA LYS A 73 -2.54 6.74 3.24
C LYS A 73 -3.65 7.01 2.21
N THR A 74 -3.38 6.76 0.92
CA THR A 74 -4.37 6.92 -0.16
C THR A 74 -5.54 5.95 -0.03
N LYS A 75 -5.30 4.73 0.45
CA LYS A 75 -6.35 3.73 0.68
C LYS A 75 -7.30 4.16 1.80
N ILE A 76 -6.76 4.72 2.89
CA ILE A 76 -7.54 5.35 3.96
C ILE A 76 -8.40 6.47 3.39
N ALA A 77 -7.81 7.42 2.63
CA ALA A 77 -8.54 8.53 2.05
C ALA A 77 -9.68 8.05 1.13
N ARG A 78 -9.40 7.06 0.26
CA ARG A 78 -10.40 6.49 -0.66
C ARG A 78 -11.53 5.76 0.07
N SER A 79 -11.24 5.12 1.20
CA SER A 79 -12.27 4.43 2.00
C SER A 79 -13.34 5.38 2.58
N MET A 80 -13.03 6.68 2.74
CA MET A 80 -13.98 7.68 3.21
C MET A 80 -15.16 7.90 2.24
N VAL A 81 -15.01 7.56 0.95
CA VAL A 81 -16.09 7.62 -0.04
C VAL A 81 -17.28 6.75 0.37
N ASN A 82 -17.04 5.67 1.10
CA ASN A 82 -18.09 4.78 1.61
C ASN A 82 -18.96 5.44 2.69
N LEU A 83 -18.54 6.58 3.24
CA LEU A 83 -19.32 7.40 4.18
C LEU A 83 -20.17 8.47 3.48
N LEU A 84 -20.13 8.55 2.15
CA LEU A 84 -21.01 9.41 1.37
C LEU A 84 -22.32 8.70 1.04
N ASP A 85 -23.41 9.47 0.98
CA ASP A 85 -24.70 9.06 0.43
C ASP A 85 -24.52 8.61 -1.02
N GLU A 86 -25.26 7.58 -1.42
CA GLU A 86 -25.09 6.94 -2.74
C GLU A 86 -25.24 7.93 -3.90
N TYR A 87 -26.16 8.90 -3.78
CA TYR A 87 -26.42 9.90 -4.80
C TYR A 87 -26.60 11.30 -4.21
N MET A 88 -25.90 12.26 -4.80
CA MET A 88 -25.96 13.68 -4.48
C MET A 88 -26.70 14.45 -5.57
N PRO A 89 -27.76 15.24 -5.27
CA PRO A 89 -28.45 16.05 -6.26
C PRO A 89 -27.65 17.30 -6.61
N VAL A 90 -27.60 17.64 -7.90
CA VAL A 90 -26.94 18.84 -8.43
C VAL A 90 -27.81 19.51 -9.50
N VAL A 91 -27.66 20.82 -9.69
CA VAL A 91 -28.31 21.51 -10.81
C VAL A 91 -27.79 20.94 -12.13
N LYS A 92 -28.70 20.51 -13.02
CA LYS A 92 -28.33 19.88 -14.28
C LYS A 92 -27.45 20.82 -15.11
N GLY A 93 -26.31 20.31 -15.57
CA GLY A 93 -25.35 21.08 -16.36
C GLY A 93 -24.34 21.91 -15.56
N SER A 94 -24.43 21.94 -14.22
CA SER A 94 -23.42 22.60 -13.39
C SER A 94 -22.05 21.94 -13.54
N GLU A 95 -21.01 22.76 -13.76
CA GLU A 95 -19.62 22.31 -13.83
C GLU A 95 -19.01 22.04 -12.44
N ILE A 96 -19.60 22.58 -11.37
CA ILE A 96 -19.05 22.56 -10.01
C ILE A 96 -20.00 21.91 -8.99
N ASN A 97 -20.82 20.95 -9.43
CA ASN A 97 -21.75 20.22 -8.58
C ASN A 97 -22.66 21.12 -7.73
N ASP A 98 -23.17 22.22 -8.31
CA ASP A 98 -23.97 23.20 -7.60
C ASP A 98 -25.16 22.55 -6.89
N SER A 99 -25.30 22.89 -5.61
CA SER A 99 -26.48 22.51 -4.85
C SER A 99 -27.70 23.28 -5.36
N PRO A 100 -28.84 22.62 -5.60
CA PRO A 100 -30.07 23.34 -5.95
C PRO A 100 -30.61 24.19 -4.79
N PHE A 101 -30.17 23.94 -3.56
CA PHE A 101 -30.56 24.71 -2.38
C PHE A 101 -29.65 25.92 -2.12
N GLN A 102 -28.37 25.80 -2.49
CA GLN A 102 -27.34 26.80 -2.25
C GLN A 102 -26.41 26.87 -3.47
N PRO A 103 -26.88 27.39 -4.62
CA PRO A 103 -26.07 27.49 -5.83
C PRO A 103 -24.92 28.48 -5.66
N ILE A 104 -23.73 28.11 -6.14
CA ILE A 104 -22.52 28.93 -6.06
C ILE A 104 -22.25 29.60 -7.41
N SER A 105 -22.25 28.82 -8.49
CA SER A 105 -21.94 29.34 -9.82
C SER A 105 -23.02 30.30 -10.30
N LYS A 106 -22.62 31.29 -11.11
CA LYS A 106 -23.60 32.13 -11.83
C LYS A 106 -24.56 31.29 -12.67
N TYR A 107 -24.08 30.23 -13.32
CA TYR A 107 -24.91 29.32 -14.12
C TYR A 107 -26.09 28.74 -13.32
N ALA A 108 -25.81 28.16 -12.16
CA ALA A 108 -26.85 27.55 -11.34
C ALA A 108 -27.78 28.59 -10.70
N ARG A 109 -27.24 29.76 -10.30
CA ARG A 109 -28.04 30.87 -9.77
C ARG A 109 -29.04 31.38 -10.80
N ASP A 110 -28.57 31.67 -12.02
CA ASP A 110 -29.40 32.17 -13.10
C ASP A 110 -30.51 31.15 -13.47
N LEU A 111 -30.19 29.85 -13.56
CA LEU A 111 -31.19 28.80 -13.85
C LEU A 111 -32.25 28.62 -12.76
N ILE A 112 -31.88 28.76 -11.49
CA ILE A 112 -32.81 28.68 -10.37
C ILE A 112 -33.69 29.93 -10.32
N GLU A 113 -33.12 31.10 -10.63
CA GLU A 113 -33.90 32.34 -10.73
C GLU A 113 -34.90 32.30 -11.90
N GLU A 114 -34.50 31.74 -13.05
CA GLU A 114 -35.35 31.67 -14.25
C GLU A 114 -36.45 30.60 -14.13
N HIS A 115 -36.12 29.39 -13.68
CA HIS A 115 -37.04 28.24 -13.71
C HIS A 115 -37.62 27.87 -12.34
N GLY A 116 -37.05 28.37 -11.24
CA GLY A 116 -37.53 28.11 -9.89
C GLY A 116 -37.71 26.62 -9.59
N ASP A 117 -38.96 26.24 -9.30
CA ASP A 117 -39.33 24.86 -8.96
C ASP A 117 -39.20 23.86 -10.12
N GLU A 118 -39.17 24.35 -11.36
CA GLU A 118 -39.01 23.55 -12.58
C GLU A 118 -37.54 23.34 -12.97
N THR A 119 -36.58 23.90 -12.22
CA THR A 119 -35.15 23.69 -12.49
C THR A 119 -34.81 22.20 -12.46
N MET A 120 -34.21 21.70 -13.54
CA MET A 120 -33.84 20.29 -13.67
C MET A 120 -32.65 19.92 -12.79
N ILE A 121 -32.76 18.78 -12.12
CA ILE A 121 -31.76 18.21 -11.20
C ILE A 121 -31.21 16.91 -11.77
N SER A 122 -29.88 16.79 -11.75
CA SER A 122 -29.17 15.54 -12.02
C SER A 122 -28.52 14.98 -10.74
N TRP A 123 -27.93 13.80 -10.83
CA TRP A 123 -27.38 13.08 -9.68
C TRP A 123 -25.92 12.69 -9.93
N VAL A 124 -25.07 12.92 -8.93
CA VAL A 124 -23.69 12.45 -8.90
C VAL A 124 -23.61 11.25 -7.96
N HIS A 125 -23.09 10.12 -8.44
CA HIS A 125 -22.92 8.94 -7.61
C HIS A 125 -21.69 9.09 -6.69
N ARG A 126 -21.70 8.49 -5.50
CA ARG A 126 -20.57 8.59 -4.54
C ARG A 126 -19.20 8.21 -5.12
N SER A 127 -19.14 7.28 -6.08
CA SER A 127 -17.88 6.90 -6.75
C SER A 127 -17.22 8.06 -7.48
N ASP A 128 -18.01 9.04 -7.92
CA ASP A 128 -17.56 10.17 -8.72
C ASP A 128 -17.30 11.41 -7.84
N ARG A 129 -17.44 11.25 -6.50
CA ARG A 129 -17.22 12.28 -5.48
C ARG A 129 -15.85 12.17 -4.81
N PHE A 130 -14.89 11.56 -5.50
CA PHE A 130 -13.51 11.43 -5.05
C PHE A 130 -12.56 12.05 -6.07
N PHE A 131 -11.88 13.12 -5.66
CA PHE A 131 -10.88 13.80 -6.46
C PHE A 131 -9.51 13.57 -5.85
N GLU A 132 -8.53 13.28 -6.69
CA GLU A 132 -7.16 12.99 -6.26
C GLU A 132 -6.18 13.75 -7.15
N LYS A 133 -5.24 14.46 -6.53
CA LYS A 133 -4.14 15.13 -7.21
C LYS A 133 -2.84 14.82 -6.48
N LEU A 134 -1.81 14.43 -7.25
CA LEU A 134 -0.44 14.39 -6.76
C LEU A 134 0.13 15.81 -6.84
N ALA A 135 0.68 16.29 -5.72
CA ALA A 135 1.45 17.51 -5.72
C ALA A 135 2.78 17.24 -6.42
N THR A 136 3.04 18.02 -7.46
CA THR A 136 4.31 18.03 -8.16
C THR A 136 4.74 19.48 -8.40
N PRO A 137 6.04 19.78 -8.51
CA PRO A 137 6.51 21.15 -8.68
C PRO A 137 5.98 21.85 -9.95
N ASP A 138 5.54 21.10 -10.95
CA ASP A 138 4.98 21.59 -12.22
C ASP A 138 3.48 21.91 -12.15
N VAL A 139 2.76 21.51 -11.09
CA VAL A 139 1.35 21.88 -10.92
C VAL A 139 1.21 23.40 -10.90
N ASN A 140 0.31 23.92 -11.72
CA ASN A 140 0.03 25.34 -11.77
C ASN A 140 -1.23 25.68 -10.96
N VAL A 141 -1.41 26.96 -10.62
CA VAL A 141 -2.60 27.43 -9.88
C VAL A 141 -3.89 27.24 -10.69
N ALA A 142 -3.81 27.36 -12.02
CA ALA A 142 -4.95 27.22 -12.92
C ALA A 142 -5.53 25.79 -12.94
N ASP A 143 -4.70 24.75 -12.80
CA ASP A 143 -5.12 23.35 -12.77
C ASP A 143 -6.00 23.07 -11.54
N LEU A 144 -5.64 23.68 -10.40
CA LEU A 144 -6.33 23.49 -9.14
C LEU A 144 -7.55 24.41 -9.00
N ILE A 145 -7.39 25.68 -9.34
CA ILE A 145 -8.38 26.71 -9.06
C ILE A 145 -9.19 27.05 -10.31
N GLY A 146 -8.51 27.34 -11.40
CA GLY A 146 -9.13 27.71 -12.68
C GLY A 146 -8.41 28.85 -13.38
N ASP A 147 -8.82 29.09 -14.62
CA ASP A 147 -8.31 30.17 -15.47
C ASP A 147 -9.44 30.81 -16.29
N ILE A 148 -9.11 31.84 -17.06
CA ILE A 148 -9.97 32.39 -18.09
C ILE A 148 -9.72 31.60 -19.38
N ASP A 149 -10.79 31.13 -20.02
CA ASP A 149 -10.74 30.42 -21.30
C ASP A 149 -10.89 31.41 -22.49
N PRO A 150 -9.81 31.68 -23.26
CA PRO A 150 -9.85 32.61 -24.38
C PRO A 150 -10.73 32.12 -25.54
N ILE A 151 -10.84 30.80 -25.71
CA ILE A 151 -11.66 30.20 -26.76
C ILE A 151 -13.13 30.43 -26.42
N LYS A 152 -13.53 30.16 -25.17
CA LYS A 152 -14.90 30.42 -24.67
C LYS A 152 -15.26 31.90 -24.78
N ALA A 153 -14.35 32.80 -24.42
CA ALA A 153 -14.54 34.25 -24.58
C ALA A 153 -14.77 34.66 -26.04
N ALA A 154 -13.96 34.16 -26.97
CA ALA A 154 -14.07 34.46 -28.39
C ALA A 154 -15.36 33.90 -29.01
N THR A 155 -15.68 32.63 -28.73
CA THR A 155 -16.88 31.96 -29.27
C THR A 155 -18.17 32.63 -28.78
N LEU A 156 -18.23 33.01 -27.50
CA LEU A 156 -19.40 33.68 -26.92
C LEU A 156 -19.41 35.20 -27.13
N LYS A 157 -18.34 35.76 -27.70
CA LYS A 157 -18.12 37.21 -27.88
C LYS A 157 -18.26 37.99 -26.57
N LEU A 158 -17.71 37.45 -25.49
CA LEU A 158 -17.77 38.03 -24.15
C LEU A 158 -16.44 38.69 -23.78
N PRO A 159 -16.46 39.79 -23.00
CA PRO A 159 -15.24 40.38 -22.47
C PRO A 159 -14.60 39.44 -21.44
N TYR A 160 -13.28 39.56 -21.24
CA TYR A 160 -12.55 38.79 -20.23
C TYR A 160 -12.98 39.07 -18.79
N SER A 161 -13.78 40.10 -18.56
CA SER A 161 -14.39 40.45 -17.28
C SER A 161 -15.74 39.77 -17.01
N ASP A 162 -16.23 38.94 -17.94
CA ASP A 162 -17.49 38.20 -17.78
C ASP A 162 -17.24 36.84 -17.09
N GLU A 163 -17.93 36.55 -15.99
CA GLU A 163 -17.77 35.29 -15.24
C GLU A 163 -17.99 34.03 -16.11
N ARG A 164 -18.75 34.14 -17.21
CA ARG A 164 -19.01 33.01 -18.12
C ARG A 164 -17.77 32.55 -18.88
N VAL A 165 -16.71 33.36 -18.96
CA VAL A 165 -15.45 32.97 -19.60
C VAL A 165 -14.52 32.19 -18.68
N LEU A 166 -14.90 31.99 -17.42
CA LEU A 166 -14.14 31.20 -16.48
C LEU A 166 -14.17 29.71 -16.84
N HIS A 167 -13.03 29.08 -16.62
CA HIS A 167 -12.81 27.65 -16.63
C HIS A 167 -12.40 27.20 -15.23
N TYR A 168 -13.22 26.39 -14.59
CA TYR A 168 -12.96 25.91 -13.24
C TYR A 168 -11.91 24.79 -13.22
N GLY A 169 -10.94 24.92 -12.31
CA GLY A 169 -9.96 23.88 -12.01
C GLY A 169 -10.55 22.74 -11.16
N MET A 170 -9.69 21.83 -10.69
CA MET A 170 -10.12 20.63 -9.97
C MET A 170 -10.84 20.92 -8.64
N ILE A 171 -10.44 21.94 -7.89
CA ILE A 171 -10.99 22.24 -6.56
C ILE A 171 -12.44 22.73 -6.66
N PRO A 172 -12.80 23.74 -7.47
CA PRO A 172 -14.21 24.09 -7.61
C PRO A 172 -15.07 22.93 -8.15
N ARG A 173 -14.54 22.11 -9.08
CA ARG A 173 -15.22 20.91 -9.57
C ARG A 173 -15.44 19.85 -8.48
N ALA A 174 -14.61 19.84 -7.46
CA ALA A 174 -14.71 18.95 -6.30
C ALA A 174 -15.63 19.50 -5.19
N ASN A 175 -16.43 20.53 -5.45
CA ASN A 175 -17.46 20.97 -4.52
C ASN A 175 -18.38 19.81 -4.13
N ARG A 176 -18.64 19.67 -2.83
CA ARG A 176 -19.40 18.59 -2.18
C ARG A 176 -18.78 17.20 -2.39
N CYS A 177 -17.47 17.15 -2.58
CA CYS A 177 -16.69 15.93 -2.76
C CYS A 177 -15.50 15.84 -1.78
N ILE A 178 -14.88 14.66 -1.70
CA ILE A 178 -13.63 14.45 -0.98
C ILE A 178 -12.48 14.79 -1.93
N PHE A 179 -11.59 15.69 -1.51
CA PHE A 179 -10.42 16.09 -2.29
C PHE A 179 -9.13 15.64 -1.60
N VAL A 180 -8.40 14.75 -2.25
CA VAL A 180 -7.12 14.22 -1.78
C VAL A 180 -5.96 14.90 -2.48
N LEU A 181 -5.06 15.49 -1.71
CA LEU A 181 -3.83 16.07 -2.21
C LEU A 181 -2.64 15.29 -1.65
N ASN A 182 -1.98 14.51 -2.51
CA ASN A 182 -0.85 13.67 -2.12
C ASN A 182 0.46 14.44 -2.17
N GLU A 183 1.36 14.12 -1.24
CA GLU A 183 2.70 14.71 -1.13
C GLU A 183 2.69 16.25 -1.02
N LEU A 184 1.83 16.79 -0.15
CA LEU A 184 1.65 18.23 0.05
C LEU A 184 2.96 19.06 0.12
N PRO A 185 4.07 18.59 0.76
CA PRO A 185 5.35 19.31 0.74
C PRO A 185 5.94 19.58 -0.65
N ASP A 186 5.65 18.75 -1.65
CA ASP A 186 6.14 18.94 -3.02
C ASP A 186 5.38 20.06 -3.77
N LEU A 187 4.31 20.60 -3.18
CA LEU A 187 3.54 21.70 -3.74
C LEU A 187 4.23 23.04 -3.48
N GLN A 188 4.35 23.87 -4.52
CA GLN A 188 4.94 25.20 -4.39
C GLN A 188 4.21 26.08 -3.35
N ALA A 189 4.96 26.85 -2.55
CA ALA A 189 4.42 27.67 -1.45
C ALA A 189 3.28 28.61 -1.89
N ARG A 190 3.37 29.21 -3.08
CA ARG A 190 2.31 30.10 -3.62
C ARG A 190 0.96 29.38 -3.77
N ILE A 191 0.98 28.09 -4.10
CA ILE A 191 -0.23 27.28 -4.26
C ILE A 191 -0.77 26.87 -2.89
N GLN A 192 0.11 26.56 -1.93
CA GLN A 192 -0.29 26.30 -0.55
C GLN A 192 -0.99 27.52 0.10
N VAL A 193 -0.52 28.74 -0.20
CA VAL A 193 -1.19 29.98 0.24
C VAL A 193 -2.56 30.14 -0.42
N ALA A 194 -2.69 29.80 -1.70
CA ALA A 194 -3.98 29.82 -2.37
C ALA A 194 -4.97 28.81 -1.77
N LEU A 195 -4.51 27.60 -1.44
CA LEU A 195 -5.29 26.59 -0.71
C LEU A 195 -5.74 27.11 0.67
N PHE A 196 -4.87 27.82 1.38
CA PHE A 196 -5.20 28.43 2.66
C PHE A 196 -6.37 29.41 2.56
N ASN A 197 -6.39 30.27 1.55
CA ASN A 197 -7.50 31.23 1.34
C ASN A 197 -8.83 30.50 1.10
N ILE A 198 -8.80 29.40 0.33
CA ILE A 198 -9.98 28.55 0.09
C ILE A 198 -10.49 27.96 1.41
N LEU A 199 -9.59 27.40 2.23
CA LEU A 199 -9.95 26.77 3.50
C LEU A 199 -10.47 27.75 4.56
N GLN A 200 -10.00 29.00 4.55
CA GLN A 200 -10.34 29.97 5.57
C GLN A 200 -11.58 30.80 5.22
N GLU A 201 -11.64 31.35 4.00
CA GLU A 201 -12.61 32.40 3.64
C GLU A 201 -13.59 31.95 2.55
N GLY A 202 -13.30 30.83 1.89
CA GLY A 202 -14.01 30.39 0.69
C GLY A 202 -13.78 31.33 -0.50
N ASP A 203 -12.70 32.11 -0.47
CA ASP A 203 -12.38 33.08 -1.51
C ASP A 203 -11.44 32.44 -2.54
N ILE A 204 -11.81 32.60 -3.81
CA ILE A 204 -11.09 32.09 -4.97
C ILE A 204 -10.71 33.24 -5.88
N GLN A 205 -9.44 33.32 -6.24
CA GLN A 205 -8.93 34.31 -7.18
C GLN A 205 -8.55 33.66 -8.51
N ILE A 206 -9.18 34.10 -9.60
CA ILE A 206 -8.90 33.63 -10.97
C ILE A 206 -8.60 34.84 -11.83
N ARG A 207 -7.34 35.02 -12.26
CA ARG A 207 -6.84 36.08 -13.17
C ARG A 207 -7.60 37.43 -13.09
N GLY A 208 -7.64 38.03 -11.90
CA GLY A 208 -8.24 39.36 -11.67
C GLY A 208 -9.70 39.34 -11.21
N PHE A 209 -10.39 38.21 -11.29
CA PHE A 209 -11.66 37.99 -10.59
C PHE A 209 -11.38 37.61 -9.14
N GLN A 210 -12.07 38.30 -8.22
CA GLN A 210 -12.18 37.89 -6.82
C GLN A 210 -13.59 37.32 -6.64
N LEU A 211 -13.68 35.99 -6.61
CA LEU A 211 -14.94 35.27 -6.49
C LEU A 211 -15.04 34.68 -5.10
N ARG A 212 -16.14 34.97 -4.42
CA ARG A 212 -16.47 34.27 -3.18
C ARG A 212 -17.20 32.98 -3.54
N MET A 213 -16.50 31.86 -3.43
CA MET A 213 -17.00 30.52 -3.75
C MET A 213 -16.93 29.66 -2.48
N PRO A 214 -17.98 29.65 -1.64
CA PRO A 214 -18.00 28.87 -0.40
C PRO A 214 -18.12 27.37 -0.71
N LEU A 215 -17.04 26.78 -1.23
CA LEU A 215 -16.97 25.38 -1.63
C LEU A 215 -17.05 24.48 -0.40
N ASP A 216 -17.86 23.44 -0.49
CA ASP A 216 -18.08 22.46 0.58
C ASP A 216 -17.23 21.22 0.31
N ILE A 217 -15.98 21.18 0.78
CA ILE A 217 -15.00 20.15 0.40
C ILE A 217 -14.38 19.53 1.65
N GLN A 218 -14.35 18.19 1.71
CA GLN A 218 -13.53 17.48 2.70
C GLN A 218 -12.13 17.27 2.13
N PHE A 219 -11.17 18.08 2.59
CA PHE A 219 -9.77 17.87 2.26
C PHE A 219 -9.14 16.73 3.07
N VAL A 220 -8.37 15.90 2.37
CA VAL A 220 -7.46 14.91 2.95
C VAL A 220 -6.08 15.10 2.32
N PHE A 221 -5.11 15.50 3.13
CA PHE A 221 -3.73 15.67 2.71
C PHE A 221 -2.93 14.42 3.03
N THR A 222 -1.91 14.12 2.23
CA THR A 222 -0.91 13.11 2.59
C THR A 222 0.49 13.71 2.49
N ALA A 223 1.36 13.30 3.40
CA ALA A 223 2.74 13.75 3.41
C ALA A 223 3.67 12.75 4.10
N ASN A 224 4.94 12.75 3.68
CA ASN A 224 6.02 12.09 4.40
C ASN A 224 6.57 13.01 5.51
N PRO A 225 6.65 12.56 6.78
CA PRO A 225 7.24 13.35 7.86
C PRO A 225 8.66 13.86 7.59
N GLU A 226 9.52 13.12 6.89
CA GLU A 226 10.90 13.57 6.59
C GLU A 226 10.94 14.77 5.63
N ASP A 227 9.93 14.90 4.77
CA ASP A 227 9.84 16.03 3.85
C ASP A 227 9.42 17.33 4.57
N TYR A 228 8.89 17.24 5.80
CA TYR A 228 8.61 18.41 6.64
C TYR A 228 9.88 19.14 7.07
N THR A 229 10.99 18.42 7.27
CA THR A 229 12.22 19.00 7.79
C THR A 229 13.13 19.52 6.68
N ASN A 230 13.09 18.91 5.49
CA ASN A 230 14.13 19.12 4.46
C ASN A 230 13.67 19.84 3.18
N ARG A 231 12.40 19.74 2.75
CA ARG A 231 11.98 20.14 1.38
C ARG A 231 11.12 21.39 1.26
N GLY A 232 10.80 22.04 2.38
CA GLY A 232 9.86 23.17 2.40
C GLY A 232 8.65 22.79 3.21
N SER A 233 8.69 23.19 4.47
CA SER A 233 7.58 23.04 5.42
C SER A 233 6.27 23.50 4.79
N ILE A 234 5.21 22.72 4.97
CA ILE A 234 3.85 23.22 4.78
C ILE A 234 3.77 24.60 5.42
N VAL A 235 3.34 25.61 4.66
CA VAL A 235 3.28 26.98 5.17
C VAL A 235 2.45 26.99 6.45
N THR A 236 3.00 27.58 7.53
CA THR A 236 2.36 27.58 8.86
C THR A 236 0.87 27.94 8.82
N PRO A 237 0.42 28.93 8.02
CA PRO A 237 -1.01 29.24 7.91
C PRO A 237 -1.86 28.05 7.45
N LEU A 238 -1.38 27.27 6.48
CA LEU A 238 -2.09 26.07 5.99
C LEU A 238 -2.07 24.96 7.04
N LYS A 239 -0.92 24.76 7.70
CA LYS A 239 -0.76 23.77 8.77
C LYS A 239 -1.76 24.01 9.92
N ASP A 240 -1.96 25.25 10.32
CA ASP A 240 -2.87 25.63 11.42
C ASP A 240 -4.36 25.44 11.06
N ARG A 241 -4.70 25.33 9.78
CA ARG A 241 -6.07 25.08 9.30
C ARG A 241 -6.40 23.59 9.13
N ILE A 242 -5.39 22.72 9.14
CA ILE A 242 -5.59 21.28 9.13
C ILE A 242 -5.86 20.83 10.57
N GLY A 243 -7.14 20.56 10.87
CA GLY A 243 -7.57 20.28 12.25
C GLY A 243 -7.04 18.96 12.84
N SER A 244 -6.74 17.94 12.02
CA SER A 244 -6.22 16.66 12.51
C SER A 244 -5.01 16.17 11.74
N GLN A 245 -3.95 15.82 12.45
CA GLN A 245 -2.76 15.15 11.91
C GLN A 245 -2.73 13.72 12.46
N ILE A 246 -2.75 12.73 11.57
CA ILE A 246 -2.85 11.33 11.94
C ILE A 246 -1.64 10.60 11.38
N PHE A 247 -0.85 9.99 12.26
CA PHE A 247 0.33 9.22 11.89
C PHE A 247 -0.06 7.78 11.53
N THR A 248 0.28 7.38 10.31
CA THR A 248 0.21 5.99 9.84
C THR A 248 1.49 5.24 10.19
N HIS A 249 1.47 3.91 10.03
CA HIS A 249 2.64 3.08 10.32
C HIS A 249 2.63 1.82 9.45
N TYR A 250 3.77 1.18 9.28
CA TYR A 250 3.83 -0.16 8.71
C TYR A 250 3.15 -1.19 9.64
N PRO A 251 2.75 -2.37 9.12
CA PRO A 251 2.20 -3.43 9.95
C PRO A 251 3.16 -3.80 11.08
N LYS A 252 2.65 -3.96 12.31
CA LYS A 252 3.48 -4.18 13.51
C LYS A 252 3.87 -5.64 13.74
N THR A 253 3.24 -6.56 13.03
CA THR A 253 3.40 -8.01 13.22
C THR A 253 3.37 -8.72 11.88
N ILE A 254 4.08 -9.85 11.76
CA ILE A 254 4.05 -10.73 10.59
C ILE A 254 2.64 -11.16 10.21
N ALA A 255 1.81 -11.55 11.18
CA ALA A 255 0.43 -11.97 10.93
C ALA A 255 -0.41 -10.90 10.19
N LEU A 256 -0.32 -9.64 10.62
CA LEU A 256 -0.99 -8.52 9.95
C LEU A 256 -0.39 -8.25 8.56
N ALA A 257 0.94 -8.30 8.44
CA ALA A 257 1.62 -8.07 7.17
C ALA A 257 1.21 -9.12 6.12
N ARG A 258 1.14 -10.39 6.53
CA ARG A 258 0.66 -11.50 5.71
C ARG A 258 -0.77 -11.31 5.23
N GLN A 259 -1.69 -10.88 6.09
CA GLN A 259 -3.06 -10.59 5.69
C GLN A 259 -3.13 -9.51 4.61
N ILE A 260 -2.27 -8.49 4.71
CA ILE A 260 -2.19 -7.43 3.70
C ILE A 260 -1.66 -7.99 2.39
N THR A 261 -0.58 -8.76 2.41
CA THR A 261 -0.01 -9.36 1.19
C THR A 261 -0.99 -10.33 0.53
N GLU A 262 -1.67 -11.19 1.30
CA GLU A 262 -2.69 -12.10 0.77
C GLU A 262 -3.90 -11.37 0.15
N GLN A 263 -4.27 -10.21 0.69
CA GLN A 263 -5.35 -9.38 0.18
C GLN A 263 -4.96 -8.64 -1.12
N GLU A 264 -3.73 -8.13 -1.19
CA GLU A 264 -3.31 -7.22 -2.26
C GLU A 264 -2.58 -7.91 -3.42
N ALA A 265 -1.96 -9.08 -3.21
CA ALA A 265 -1.23 -9.79 -4.26
C ALA A 265 -2.16 -10.28 -5.38
N LEU A 266 -1.81 -9.96 -6.62
CA LEU A 266 -2.61 -10.25 -7.80
C LEU A 266 -2.27 -11.65 -8.34
N ILE A 267 -2.82 -12.66 -7.68
CA ILE A 267 -2.64 -14.06 -8.04
C ILE A 267 -3.95 -14.59 -8.65
N SER A 268 -3.87 -15.22 -9.82
CA SER A 268 -5.02 -15.82 -10.51
C SER A 268 -5.67 -16.94 -9.70
N LYS A 269 -6.95 -17.23 -9.97
CA LYS A 269 -7.66 -18.31 -9.25
C LYS A 269 -7.08 -19.68 -9.59
N GLU A 270 -6.63 -19.83 -10.83
CA GLU A 270 -5.99 -21.01 -11.38
C GLU A 270 -4.67 -21.28 -10.65
N ASP A 271 -3.81 -20.27 -10.54
CA ASP A 271 -2.52 -20.39 -9.85
C ASP A 271 -2.72 -20.70 -8.36
N LYS A 272 -3.71 -20.07 -7.69
CA LYS A 272 -4.06 -20.38 -6.29
C LYS A 272 -4.54 -21.82 -6.09
N ALA A 273 -5.09 -22.46 -7.12
CA ALA A 273 -5.61 -23.83 -7.04
C ALA A 273 -4.53 -24.89 -7.30
N GLN A 274 -3.49 -24.55 -8.07
CA GLN A 274 -2.41 -25.45 -8.45
C GLN A 274 -1.17 -25.31 -7.57
N ILE A 275 -0.92 -24.12 -7.02
CA ILE A 275 0.29 -23.79 -6.26
C ILE A 275 -0.07 -23.61 -4.80
N GLN A 276 0.50 -24.47 -3.95
CA GLN A 276 0.42 -24.35 -2.50
C GLN A 276 1.54 -23.44 -1.98
N VAL A 277 1.23 -22.57 -1.03
CA VAL A 277 2.24 -21.73 -0.36
C VAL A 277 2.25 -22.10 1.13
N PRO A 278 3.33 -22.72 1.63
CA PRO A 278 3.47 -23.05 3.05
C PRO A 278 3.25 -21.83 3.95
N GLY A 279 2.73 -22.06 5.17
CA GLY A 279 2.52 -20.99 6.14
C GLY A 279 3.84 -20.30 6.47
N LEU A 280 4.90 -21.09 6.66
CA LEU A 280 6.24 -20.58 6.93
C LEU A 280 6.82 -19.79 5.76
N ALA A 281 6.52 -20.15 4.51
CA ALA A 281 6.97 -19.37 3.35
C ALA A 281 6.32 -17.98 3.37
N LYS A 282 5.02 -17.88 3.68
CA LYS A 282 4.35 -16.58 3.80
C LYS A 282 4.95 -15.73 4.91
N ASP A 283 5.23 -16.35 6.05
CA ASP A 283 5.81 -15.65 7.19
C ASP A 283 7.25 -15.20 6.90
N LEU A 284 8.05 -16.03 6.23
CA LEU A 284 9.42 -15.71 5.80
C LEU A 284 9.45 -14.51 4.86
N LEU A 285 8.50 -14.45 3.90
CA LEU A 285 8.38 -13.33 2.98
C LEU A 285 8.19 -12.00 3.69
N GLU A 286 7.32 -11.98 4.71
CA GLU A 286 7.12 -10.79 5.52
C GLU A 286 8.35 -10.49 6.38
N GLU A 287 9.01 -11.51 6.90
CA GLU A 287 10.24 -11.36 7.69
C GLU A 287 11.37 -10.70 6.88
N VAL A 288 11.46 -10.92 5.56
CA VAL A 288 12.40 -10.18 4.68
C VAL A 288 12.14 -8.67 4.74
N ALA A 289 10.88 -8.23 4.72
CA ALA A 289 10.55 -6.82 4.80
C ALA A 289 10.82 -6.23 6.20
N PHE A 290 10.64 -7.01 7.26
CA PHE A 290 11.00 -6.59 8.62
C PHE A 290 12.53 -6.48 8.76
N ALA A 291 13.27 -7.49 8.29
CA ALA A 291 14.72 -7.50 8.24
C ALA A 291 15.28 -6.28 7.48
N ALA A 292 14.63 -5.89 6.37
CA ALA A 292 15.00 -4.72 5.58
C ALA A 292 14.78 -3.40 6.33
N ARG A 293 13.70 -3.25 7.08
CA ARG A 293 13.42 -2.04 7.88
C ARG A 293 14.45 -1.82 9.00
N ASP A 294 14.96 -2.92 9.55
CA ASP A 294 15.96 -2.92 10.62
C ASP A 294 17.39 -3.13 10.10
N SER A 295 17.61 -3.00 8.79
CA SER A 295 18.92 -3.21 8.17
C SER A 295 19.72 -1.92 8.14
N GLU A 296 21.02 -2.01 8.47
CA GLU A 296 21.96 -0.90 8.32
C GLU A 296 22.27 -0.58 6.85
N TYR A 297 21.99 -1.51 5.93
CA TYR A 297 22.21 -1.34 4.49
C TYR A 297 21.06 -0.63 3.76
N VAL A 298 19.92 -0.43 4.42
CA VAL A 298 18.68 0.07 3.80
C VAL A 298 18.31 1.43 4.38
N ASP A 299 17.93 2.37 3.51
CA ASP A 299 17.44 3.68 3.95
C ASP A 299 16.00 3.58 4.48
N ALA A 300 15.89 3.50 5.80
CA ALA A 300 14.60 3.48 6.50
C ALA A 300 13.74 4.73 6.23
N LYS A 301 14.33 5.87 5.85
CA LYS A 301 13.61 7.12 5.57
C LYS A 301 12.87 7.08 4.24
N SER A 302 13.40 6.35 3.27
CA SER A 302 12.73 6.07 2.00
C SER A 302 11.55 5.09 2.17
N GLY A 303 11.64 4.23 3.18
CA GLY A 303 10.57 3.39 3.70
C GLY A 303 10.39 2.07 2.93
N VAL A 304 10.33 0.95 3.67
CA VAL A 304 10.11 -0.39 3.11
C VAL A 304 8.62 -0.76 3.15
N SER A 305 7.95 -0.53 2.02
CA SER A 305 6.50 -0.72 1.91
C SER A 305 6.07 -2.18 1.72
N ALA A 306 4.78 -2.45 1.95
CA ALA A 306 4.16 -3.75 1.61
C ALA A 306 4.24 -4.08 0.11
N ARG A 307 4.57 -3.13 -0.78
CA ARG A 307 4.78 -3.43 -2.21
C ARG A 307 5.95 -4.38 -2.43
N LEU A 308 6.93 -4.39 -1.52
CA LEU A 308 8.02 -5.35 -1.56
C LEU A 308 7.48 -6.78 -1.45
N THR A 309 6.71 -7.06 -0.39
CA THR A 309 6.20 -8.42 -0.13
C THR A 309 5.08 -8.81 -1.09
N ILE A 310 4.26 -7.87 -1.55
CA ILE A 310 3.29 -8.10 -2.62
C ILE A 310 3.98 -8.57 -3.90
N SER A 311 4.98 -7.82 -4.41
CA SER A 311 5.70 -8.19 -5.63
C SER A 311 6.55 -9.45 -5.42
N ALA A 312 7.11 -9.65 -4.24
CA ALA A 312 7.87 -10.86 -3.91
C ALA A 312 6.96 -12.10 -3.87
N MET A 313 5.74 -11.99 -3.34
CA MET A 313 4.73 -13.07 -3.41
C MET A 313 4.39 -13.41 -4.86
N GLU A 314 4.17 -12.40 -5.70
CA GLU A 314 3.89 -12.59 -7.13
C GLU A 314 5.05 -13.30 -7.84
N ASN A 315 6.30 -12.95 -7.52
CA ASN A 315 7.49 -13.64 -8.03
C ASN A 315 7.62 -15.09 -7.53
N LEU A 316 7.34 -15.36 -6.25
CA LEU A 316 7.32 -16.74 -5.73
C LEU A 316 6.30 -17.61 -6.46
N MET A 317 5.09 -17.07 -6.68
CA MET A 317 4.06 -17.76 -7.45
C MET A 317 4.49 -17.97 -8.89
N ALA A 318 5.18 -17.00 -9.50
CA ALA A 318 5.71 -17.13 -10.86
C ALA A 318 6.81 -18.20 -10.97
N ALA A 319 7.70 -18.30 -9.98
CA ALA A 319 8.74 -19.34 -9.93
C ALA A 319 8.13 -20.74 -9.83
N ALA A 320 7.17 -20.93 -8.91
CA ALA A 320 6.43 -22.18 -8.78
C ALA A 320 5.63 -22.51 -10.06
N LYS A 321 5.02 -21.51 -10.70
CA LYS A 321 4.29 -21.68 -11.97
C LYS A 321 5.20 -22.08 -13.11
N LEU A 322 6.39 -21.49 -13.23
CA LEU A 322 7.36 -21.88 -14.23
C LEU A 322 7.73 -23.35 -14.09
N ARG A 323 7.98 -23.80 -12.85
CA ARG A 323 8.23 -25.20 -12.55
C ARG A 323 7.07 -26.12 -12.96
N LEU A 324 5.80 -25.73 -12.74
CA LEU A 324 4.65 -26.52 -13.23
C LEU A 324 4.67 -26.69 -14.75
N ILE A 325 4.97 -25.62 -15.48
CA ILE A 325 5.00 -25.62 -16.94
C ILE A 325 6.15 -26.49 -17.47
N GLU A 326 7.32 -26.42 -16.83
CA GLU A 326 8.52 -27.16 -17.28
C GLU A 326 8.50 -28.63 -16.89
N SER A 327 7.86 -28.99 -15.77
CA SER A 327 7.77 -30.37 -15.28
C SER A 327 6.49 -31.12 -15.73
N ASP A 328 5.58 -30.44 -16.42
CA ASP A 328 4.23 -30.94 -16.77
C ASP A 328 3.41 -31.44 -15.55
N ALA A 329 3.74 -30.98 -14.33
CA ALA A 329 3.04 -31.35 -13.11
C ALA A 329 1.70 -30.61 -12.96
N GLU A 330 0.71 -31.25 -12.34
CA GLU A 330 -0.61 -30.61 -12.10
C GLU A 330 -0.61 -29.65 -10.90
N LYS A 331 0.25 -29.91 -9.91
CA LYS A 331 0.34 -29.17 -8.66
C LYS A 331 1.78 -29.08 -8.17
N THR A 332 2.09 -28.01 -7.44
CA THR A 332 3.38 -27.82 -6.77
C THR A 332 3.23 -27.00 -5.49
N THR A 333 4.26 -26.97 -4.66
CA THR A 333 4.35 -26.09 -3.49
C THR A 333 5.55 -25.15 -3.58
N VAL A 334 5.42 -23.93 -3.06
CA VAL A 334 6.55 -23.00 -2.91
C VAL A 334 7.60 -23.59 -1.99
N ARG A 335 8.87 -23.52 -2.43
CA ARG A 335 10.07 -24.02 -1.77
C ARG A 335 10.89 -22.86 -1.22
N LEU A 336 11.80 -23.11 -0.29
CA LEU A 336 12.70 -22.06 0.20
C LEU A 336 13.64 -21.59 -0.91
N LEU A 337 14.12 -22.51 -1.75
CA LEU A 337 14.94 -22.15 -2.93
C LEU A 337 14.25 -21.16 -3.87
N ASP A 338 12.92 -21.17 -3.96
CA ASP A 338 12.16 -20.25 -4.80
C ASP A 338 12.34 -18.78 -4.34
N PHE A 339 12.79 -18.51 -3.10
CA PHE A 339 13.07 -17.15 -2.61
C PHE A 339 14.21 -16.45 -3.34
N LEU A 340 15.07 -17.16 -4.06
CA LEU A 340 16.05 -16.52 -4.93
C LEU A 340 15.38 -15.72 -6.05
N SER A 341 14.16 -16.11 -6.47
CA SER A 341 13.36 -15.39 -7.47
C SER A 341 12.79 -14.05 -6.96
N VAL A 342 12.79 -13.81 -5.65
CA VAL A 342 12.26 -12.55 -5.09
C VAL A 342 13.30 -11.43 -5.05
N ILE A 343 14.57 -11.73 -5.30
CA ILE A 343 15.66 -10.74 -5.27
C ILE A 343 15.33 -9.49 -6.11
N PRO A 344 14.85 -9.58 -7.37
CA PRO A 344 14.48 -8.40 -8.15
C PRO A 344 13.35 -7.58 -7.53
N SER A 345 12.40 -8.21 -6.82
CA SER A 345 11.34 -7.52 -6.10
C SER A 345 11.86 -6.78 -4.87
N VAL A 346 12.88 -7.33 -4.20
CA VAL A 346 13.54 -6.69 -3.07
C VAL A 346 14.34 -5.49 -3.56
N THR A 347 15.27 -5.69 -4.49
CA THR A 347 16.17 -4.64 -4.97
C THR A 347 15.44 -3.49 -5.64
N GLY A 348 14.37 -3.75 -6.38
CA GLY A 348 13.55 -2.71 -7.01
C GLY A 348 12.60 -1.95 -6.07
N LYS A 349 12.58 -2.26 -4.77
CA LYS A 349 11.64 -1.69 -3.78
C LYS A 349 12.30 -1.19 -2.50
N ILE A 350 13.61 -1.34 -2.36
CA ILE A 350 14.40 -0.77 -1.27
C ILE A 350 15.36 0.27 -1.83
N GLU A 351 15.61 1.32 -1.06
CA GLU A 351 16.70 2.25 -1.32
C GLU A 351 17.85 1.89 -0.39
N LEU A 352 19.07 1.84 -0.90
CA LEU A 352 20.25 1.49 -0.12
C LEU A 352 20.92 2.75 0.43
N VAL A 353 21.51 2.62 1.61
CA VAL A 353 22.50 3.61 2.07
C VAL A 353 23.85 3.35 1.42
N TYR A 354 24.82 4.22 1.65
CA TYR A 354 26.16 4.13 1.06
C TYR A 354 26.83 2.76 1.30
N GLU A 355 26.72 2.23 2.52
CA GLU A 355 27.23 0.92 2.90
C GLU A 355 26.56 -0.21 2.11
N GLY A 356 25.24 -0.12 1.88
CA GLY A 356 24.51 -1.11 1.09
C GLY A 356 24.87 -1.07 -0.40
N GLU A 357 25.10 0.12 -0.95
CA GLU A 357 25.58 0.29 -2.32
C GLU A 357 26.98 -0.31 -2.54
N GLN A 358 27.85 -0.31 -1.52
CA GLN A 358 29.16 -0.96 -1.61
C GLN A 358 29.07 -2.48 -1.66
N GLU A 359 28.15 -3.09 -0.90
CA GLU A 359 27.89 -4.53 -0.91
C GLU A 359 27.22 -4.99 -2.22
N GLY A 360 26.41 -4.10 -2.82
CA GLY A 360 25.65 -4.35 -4.04
C GLY A 360 24.24 -4.88 -3.74
N ALA A 361 23.25 -4.36 -4.49
CA ALA A 361 21.84 -4.58 -4.19
C ALA A 361 21.42 -6.06 -4.11
N ASP A 362 21.88 -6.89 -5.04
CA ASP A 362 21.57 -8.32 -5.05
C ASP A 362 22.18 -9.04 -3.83
N HIS A 363 23.37 -8.62 -3.40
CA HIS A 363 24.01 -9.19 -2.21
C HIS A 363 23.24 -8.78 -0.94
N VAL A 364 22.87 -7.50 -0.83
CA VAL A 364 22.03 -7.00 0.27
C VAL A 364 20.70 -7.77 0.32
N ALA A 365 20.04 -7.98 -0.81
CA ALA A 365 18.81 -8.77 -0.85
C ALA A 365 19.00 -10.21 -0.31
N LYS A 366 20.12 -10.87 -0.66
CA LYS A 366 20.47 -12.19 -0.10
C LYS A 366 20.72 -12.12 1.41
N ILE A 367 21.41 -11.09 1.92
CA ILE A 367 21.61 -10.88 3.36
C ILE A 367 20.26 -10.73 4.08
N LEU A 368 19.31 -10.01 3.49
CA LEU A 368 17.97 -9.83 4.06
C LEU A 368 17.19 -11.15 4.13
N ILE A 369 17.28 -11.98 3.09
CA ILE A 369 16.70 -13.33 3.07
C ILE A 369 17.39 -14.21 4.13
N ASP A 370 18.71 -14.18 4.22
CA ASP A 370 19.47 -14.94 5.22
C ASP A 370 19.07 -14.54 6.66
N LYS A 371 18.91 -13.23 6.93
CA LYS A 371 18.44 -12.72 8.24
C LYS A 371 17.01 -13.18 8.54
N ALA A 372 16.13 -13.19 7.54
CA ALA A 372 14.76 -13.69 7.68
C ALA A 372 14.73 -15.21 7.98
N VAL A 373 15.53 -15.99 7.25
CA VAL A 373 15.69 -17.44 7.45
C VAL A 373 16.18 -17.72 8.87
N MET A 374 17.20 -17.01 9.34
CA MET A 374 17.72 -17.19 10.70
C MET A 374 16.69 -16.82 11.78
N THR A 375 15.92 -15.76 11.56
CA THR A 375 14.88 -15.33 12.50
C THR A 375 13.80 -16.40 12.65
N GLN A 376 13.31 -16.93 11.53
CA GLN A 376 12.32 -18.00 11.54
C GLN A 376 12.89 -19.32 12.09
N PHE A 377 14.14 -19.65 11.74
CA PHE A 377 14.83 -20.83 12.26
C PHE A 377 14.93 -20.81 13.78
N GLU A 378 15.34 -19.68 14.38
CA GLU A 378 15.47 -19.53 15.83
C GLU A 378 14.15 -19.58 16.59
N MET A 379 13.00 -19.36 15.91
CA MET A 379 11.68 -19.52 16.53
C MET A 379 11.26 -20.98 16.69
N ILE A 380 11.75 -21.87 15.82
CA ILE A 380 11.30 -23.27 15.73
C ILE A 380 12.37 -24.21 16.29
N PHE A 381 13.64 -23.94 16.01
CA PHE A 381 14.73 -24.87 16.25
C PHE A 381 15.75 -24.34 17.26
N PRO A 382 16.49 -25.22 17.96
CA PRO A 382 17.57 -24.83 18.84
C PRO A 382 18.65 -23.98 18.14
N ARG A 383 19.26 -23.06 18.87
CA ARG A 383 20.36 -22.26 18.31
C ARG A 383 21.54 -23.12 17.86
N ILE A 384 22.14 -22.76 16.72
CA ILE A 384 23.34 -23.40 16.20
C ILE A 384 24.55 -22.97 17.04
N PRO A 385 25.26 -23.88 17.72
CA PRO A 385 26.40 -23.52 18.54
C PRO A 385 27.60 -23.11 17.67
N LYS A 386 28.23 -21.97 18.02
CA LYS A 386 29.46 -21.49 17.35
C LYS A 386 30.61 -22.47 17.50
N LEU A 387 30.80 -23.01 18.70
CA LEU A 387 31.83 -24.00 19.02
C LEU A 387 31.18 -25.30 19.48
N GLU A 388 31.62 -26.42 18.91
CA GLU A 388 31.25 -27.75 19.41
C GLU A 388 32.13 -28.06 20.63
N LYS A 389 31.50 -28.45 21.75
CA LYS A 389 32.23 -28.94 22.92
C LYS A 389 32.52 -30.42 22.74
N GLU A 390 33.78 -30.83 22.88
CA GLU A 390 34.16 -32.24 22.81
C GLU A 390 33.31 -33.09 23.76
N GLY A 391 32.69 -34.14 23.21
CA GLY A 391 31.86 -35.08 23.97
C GLY A 391 30.38 -34.69 24.16
N ILE A 392 29.95 -33.49 23.76
CA ILE A 392 28.53 -33.08 23.82
C ILE A 392 27.95 -33.06 22.40
N LYS A 393 27.01 -33.95 22.12
CA LYS A 393 26.29 -34.00 20.84
C LYS A 393 25.40 -32.76 20.71
N ALA A 394 25.67 -31.91 19.72
CA ALA A 394 24.81 -30.78 19.39
C ALA A 394 23.61 -31.26 18.56
N PRO A 395 22.49 -30.50 18.51
CA PRO A 395 21.29 -30.92 17.79
C PRO A 395 21.52 -31.26 16.32
N TYR A 396 22.47 -30.58 15.65
CA TYR A 396 22.74 -30.71 14.22
C TYR A 396 23.94 -31.60 13.89
N THR A 397 24.61 -32.19 14.88
CA THR A 397 25.85 -32.95 14.67
C THR A 397 25.68 -34.10 13.68
N ASP A 398 24.53 -34.78 13.70
CA ASP A 398 24.30 -35.92 12.81
C ASP A 398 24.02 -35.50 11.36
N VAL A 399 23.37 -34.35 11.16
CA VAL A 399 23.20 -33.74 9.83
C VAL A 399 24.57 -33.36 9.25
N ILE A 400 25.41 -32.66 10.03
CA ILE A 400 26.76 -32.27 9.59
C ILE A 400 27.60 -33.51 9.24
N LYS A 401 27.56 -34.56 10.08
CA LYS A 401 28.26 -35.82 9.81
C LYS A 401 27.77 -36.52 8.54
N TRP A 402 26.49 -36.38 8.19
CA TRP A 402 25.94 -36.93 6.96
C TRP A 402 26.57 -36.24 5.73
N PHE A 403 26.70 -34.91 5.76
CA PHE A 403 27.32 -34.13 4.67
C PHE A 403 28.84 -34.31 4.53
N ASN A 404 29.53 -34.77 5.58
CA ASN A 404 30.95 -35.14 5.46
C ASN A 404 31.19 -36.34 4.52
N LYS A 405 30.15 -37.09 4.16
CA LYS A 405 30.23 -38.26 3.29
C LYS A 405 29.34 -38.17 2.04
N ASN A 406 28.44 -37.19 1.98
CA ASN A 406 27.42 -37.08 0.96
C ASN A 406 27.23 -35.60 0.59
N SER A 407 26.76 -35.36 -0.63
CA SER A 407 26.27 -34.06 -1.08
C SER A 407 24.75 -34.14 -1.30
N LEU A 408 24.07 -32.99 -1.28
CA LEU A 408 22.66 -32.91 -1.64
C LEU A 408 22.48 -31.86 -2.74
N GLU A 409 22.12 -32.31 -3.94
CA GLU A 409 21.80 -31.46 -5.08
C GLU A 409 20.29 -31.40 -5.29
N LEU A 410 19.72 -30.20 -5.21
CA LEU A 410 18.30 -29.92 -5.40
C LEU A 410 18.10 -29.17 -6.71
N ASN A 411 17.35 -29.74 -7.66
CA ASN A 411 17.16 -29.09 -8.95
C ASN A 411 15.95 -28.15 -8.91
N PHE A 412 16.01 -27.08 -9.70
CA PHE A 412 14.91 -26.11 -9.79
C PHE A 412 13.68 -26.69 -10.52
N ASP A 413 13.89 -27.61 -11.47
CA ASP A 413 12.86 -28.24 -12.31
C ASP A 413 12.31 -29.56 -11.74
N ASP A 414 12.89 -30.09 -10.65
CA ASP A 414 12.41 -31.31 -10.00
C ASP A 414 10.92 -31.19 -9.65
N THR A 415 10.14 -32.25 -9.88
CA THR A 415 8.79 -32.36 -9.32
C THR A 415 8.84 -32.38 -7.79
N ASP A 416 7.74 -32.02 -7.11
CA ASP A 416 7.71 -32.03 -5.63
C ASP A 416 8.07 -33.42 -5.07
N GLN A 417 7.66 -34.49 -5.76
CA GLN A 417 7.97 -35.85 -5.33
C GLN A 417 9.48 -36.13 -5.37
N GLU A 418 10.15 -35.76 -6.45
CA GLU A 418 11.60 -35.94 -6.61
C GLU A 418 12.36 -35.06 -5.61
N PHE A 419 11.97 -33.79 -5.51
CA PHE A 419 12.58 -32.81 -4.64
C PHE A 419 12.53 -33.26 -3.17
N TYR A 420 11.34 -33.65 -2.69
CA TYR A 420 11.19 -34.11 -1.30
C TYR A 420 11.77 -35.50 -1.07
N ALA A 421 11.83 -36.37 -2.07
CA ALA A 421 12.55 -37.64 -1.96
C ALA A 421 14.05 -37.41 -1.69
N LYS A 422 14.67 -36.43 -2.37
CA LYS A 422 16.07 -36.04 -2.11
C LYS A 422 16.25 -35.50 -0.70
N LEU A 423 15.40 -34.58 -0.24
CA LEU A 423 15.45 -34.07 1.15
C LEU A 423 15.23 -35.19 2.20
N ASN A 424 14.30 -36.10 1.95
CA ASN A 424 14.02 -37.23 2.84
C ASN A 424 15.15 -38.27 2.90
N SER A 425 16.06 -38.29 1.92
CA SER A 425 17.24 -39.15 1.95
C SER A 425 18.21 -38.77 3.08
N VAL A 426 18.18 -37.51 3.53
CA VAL A 426 18.92 -37.02 4.69
C VAL A 426 18.18 -37.42 5.97
N LYS A 427 18.30 -38.69 6.38
CA LYS A 427 17.59 -39.22 7.56
C LYS A 427 17.73 -38.37 8.83
N PRO A 428 18.93 -37.89 9.21
CA PRO A 428 19.08 -37.05 10.41
C PRO A 428 18.28 -35.75 10.34
N LEU A 429 18.03 -35.21 9.14
CA LEU A 429 17.21 -34.02 8.95
C LEU A 429 15.73 -34.32 9.29
N SER A 430 15.23 -35.48 8.85
CA SER A 430 13.86 -35.90 9.16
C SER A 430 13.64 -36.19 10.64
N GLU A 431 14.68 -36.67 11.34
CA GLU A 431 14.64 -36.88 12.80
C GLU A 431 14.49 -35.53 13.55
N ILE A 432 15.23 -34.49 13.14
CA ILE A 432 15.12 -33.15 13.73
C ILE A 432 13.71 -32.57 13.52
N ILE A 433 13.13 -32.76 12.33
CA ILE A 433 11.74 -32.32 12.07
C ILE A 433 10.77 -33.02 13.02
N GLY A 434 10.90 -34.33 13.21
CA GLY A 434 10.06 -35.08 14.14
C GLY A 434 10.24 -34.70 15.61
N GLU A 435 11.37 -34.10 16.00
CA GLU A 435 11.64 -33.68 17.38
C GLU A 435 11.13 -32.26 17.68
N TYR A 436 11.24 -31.32 16.72
CA TYR A 436 10.99 -29.88 16.98
C TYR A 436 9.80 -29.29 16.19
N ALA A 437 9.30 -29.99 15.18
CA ALA A 437 8.32 -29.46 14.23
C ALA A 437 7.16 -30.46 13.93
N ASP A 438 6.93 -31.44 14.81
CA ASP A 438 5.89 -32.47 14.63
C ASP A 438 4.47 -31.87 14.63
N GLN A 439 4.28 -30.75 15.33
CA GLN A 439 3.04 -30.00 15.42
C GLN A 439 2.68 -29.19 14.16
N LEU A 440 3.65 -28.99 13.24
CA LEU A 440 3.44 -28.22 12.02
C LEU A 440 2.72 -29.04 10.94
N SER A 441 2.15 -28.37 9.94
CA SER A 441 1.55 -29.07 8.79
C SER A 441 2.61 -29.83 7.99
N PRO A 442 2.25 -30.87 7.23
CA PRO A 442 3.21 -31.61 6.40
C PRO A 442 4.01 -30.71 5.44
N GLU A 443 3.39 -29.64 4.93
CA GLU A 443 4.02 -28.70 4.01
C GLU A 443 5.01 -27.79 4.72
N ASP A 444 4.66 -27.29 5.90
CA ASP A 444 5.59 -26.52 6.74
C ASP A 444 6.75 -27.39 7.24
N GLN A 445 6.50 -28.66 7.60
CA GLN A 445 7.55 -29.63 7.93
C GLN A 445 8.53 -29.83 6.77
N ASN A 446 8.02 -29.92 5.54
CA ASN A 446 8.84 -30.04 4.34
C ASN A 446 9.65 -28.76 4.07
N PHE A 447 9.04 -27.58 4.22
CA PHE A 447 9.73 -26.30 4.12
C PHE A 447 10.84 -26.15 5.17
N CYS A 448 10.61 -26.62 6.39
CA CYS A 448 11.60 -26.62 7.47
C CYS A 448 12.88 -27.42 7.15
N LYS A 449 12.80 -28.45 6.30
CA LYS A 449 13.99 -29.22 5.89
C LYS A 449 14.97 -28.32 5.15
N GLU A 450 14.48 -27.53 4.21
CA GLU A 450 15.29 -26.52 3.51
C GLU A 450 15.77 -25.43 4.49
N LEU A 451 14.89 -24.97 5.39
CA LEU A 451 15.21 -23.94 6.40
C LEU A 451 16.41 -24.33 7.26
N ILE A 452 16.47 -25.57 7.75
CA ILE A 452 17.59 -26.07 8.56
C ILE A 452 18.88 -26.08 7.74
N LEU A 453 18.85 -26.63 6.53
CA LEU A 453 20.04 -26.70 5.67
C LEU A 453 20.55 -25.30 5.35
N TRP A 454 19.65 -24.37 5.02
CA TRP A 454 19.99 -22.98 4.75
C TRP A 454 20.59 -22.30 5.98
N ALA A 455 19.99 -22.44 7.17
CA ALA A 455 20.52 -21.88 8.41
C ALA A 455 21.92 -22.42 8.76
N LEU A 456 22.17 -23.71 8.48
CA LEU A 456 23.50 -24.31 8.65
C LEU A 456 24.53 -23.71 7.69
N THR A 457 24.14 -23.33 6.47
CA THR A 457 25.04 -22.62 5.54
C THR A 457 25.39 -21.22 6.02
N ILE A 458 24.41 -20.46 6.51
CA ILE A 458 24.62 -19.12 7.07
C ILE A 458 25.61 -19.17 8.26
N ASN A 459 25.54 -20.24 9.06
CA ASN A 459 26.42 -20.44 10.21
C ASN A 459 27.75 -21.14 9.87
N ASN A 460 28.09 -21.29 8.58
CA ASN A 460 29.31 -21.95 8.10
C ASN A 460 29.48 -23.39 8.62
N LYS A 461 28.37 -24.10 8.86
CA LYS A 461 28.38 -25.54 9.21
C LYS A 461 28.27 -26.43 7.98
N LEU A 462 27.68 -25.91 6.91
CA LEU A 462 27.62 -26.48 5.57
C LEU A 462 28.06 -25.41 4.56
N ASP A 463 28.51 -25.84 3.39
CA ASP A 463 28.69 -24.96 2.23
C ASP A 463 27.47 -25.07 1.31
N LYS A 464 27.22 -24.01 0.53
CA LYS A 464 26.26 -24.02 -0.58
C LYS A 464 26.91 -23.54 -1.87
N SER A 465 26.49 -24.11 -2.98
CA SER A 465 26.81 -23.63 -4.33
C SER A 465 25.56 -23.64 -5.20
N GLU A 466 25.51 -22.71 -6.16
CA GLU A 466 24.37 -22.52 -7.05
C GLU A 466 24.89 -22.48 -8.49
N ASN A 467 24.22 -23.21 -9.38
CA ASN A 467 24.38 -23.09 -10.82
C ASN A 467 23.00 -22.87 -11.47
N GLU A 468 22.94 -22.73 -12.79
CA GLU A 468 21.68 -22.43 -13.50
C GLU A 468 20.57 -23.48 -13.30
N LYS A 469 20.91 -24.72 -12.92
CA LYS A 469 19.98 -25.85 -12.85
C LYS A 469 19.72 -26.36 -11.43
N ALA A 470 20.67 -26.19 -10.53
CA ALA A 470 20.64 -26.83 -9.23
C ALA A 470 21.31 -26.01 -8.13
N PHE A 471 20.86 -26.29 -6.92
CA PHE A 471 21.39 -25.77 -5.67
C PHE A 471 21.95 -26.93 -4.85
N THR A 472 23.24 -26.86 -4.53
CA THR A 472 23.96 -27.97 -3.88
C THR A 472 24.40 -27.58 -2.48
N PHE A 473 24.07 -28.43 -1.51
CA PHE A 473 24.57 -28.38 -0.14
C PHE A 473 25.67 -29.42 0.06
N ASP A 474 26.77 -28.99 0.66
CA ASP A 474 27.96 -29.80 0.89
C ASP A 474 28.56 -29.58 2.29
N SER A 475 29.50 -30.43 2.69
CA SER A 475 30.29 -30.17 3.90
C SER A 475 31.13 -28.89 3.76
N ALA A 476 31.23 -28.16 4.87
CA ALA A 476 31.98 -26.92 4.94
C ALA A 476 33.46 -27.14 4.58
N GLY A 477 33.98 -26.31 3.65
CA GLY A 477 35.38 -26.31 3.21
C GLY A 477 35.64 -26.97 1.86
N ILE A 478 34.65 -27.61 1.23
CA ILE A 478 34.79 -28.21 -0.12
C ILE A 478 34.59 -27.16 -1.22
N GLY A 479 33.73 -26.15 -1.01
CA GLY A 479 33.41 -25.13 -2.02
C GLY A 479 34.60 -24.30 -2.52
N LYS A 480 35.70 -24.24 -1.75
CA LYS A 480 36.94 -23.54 -2.14
C LYS A 480 37.70 -24.19 -3.30
N TYR A 481 37.38 -25.44 -3.68
CA TYR A 481 38.09 -26.14 -4.75
C TYR A 481 37.40 -26.10 -6.12
N TYR A 482 36.15 -25.62 -6.19
CA TYR A 482 35.34 -25.68 -7.42
C TYR A 482 34.97 -24.31 -8.03
N SER A 483 35.32 -23.20 -7.40
CA SER A 483 35.24 -21.86 -8.03
C SER A 483 36.57 -21.53 -8.73
N SER A 484 36.70 -21.90 -10.00
CA SER A 484 37.76 -21.46 -10.93
C SER A 484 37.14 -21.07 -12.25
#